data_AF-A0A933AAS8-F1
#
_entry.id   AF-A0A933AAS8-F1
#
_cell.length_a   1.000
_cell.length_b   1.000
_cell.length_c   1.000
_cell.angle_alpha   90.00
_cell.angle_beta   90.00
_cell.angle_gamma   90.00
#
_symmetry.space_group_name_H-M   'P 1'
#
loop_
_entity.id
_entity.type
_entity.pdbx_description
1 polymer ?
#
loop_
_entity_poly.entity_id
_entity_poly.type
_entity_poly.pdbx_seq_one_letter_code
_entity_poly.pdbx_strand_id
1 'polypeptide(L)' 'MDNFRKAVENRHQYAKDWKKKTGGKVVGYFEPYVAEEFLYAAGVLPVRLIAEHEPDE' A
#
# COMPACT_ATOMS: atom_id res chain seq x y z
N MET A 1 -10.88 -14.74 6.68
CA MET A 1 -9.47 -14.75 6.21
C MET A 1 -9.36 -14.37 4.74
N ASP A 2 -10.27 -14.83 3.89
CA ASP A 2 -10.23 -14.59 2.43
C ASP A 2 -10.14 -13.12 2.01
N ASN A 3 -10.85 -12.22 2.69
CA ASN A 3 -10.80 -10.78 2.38
C ASN A 3 -9.41 -10.17 2.66
N PHE A 4 -8.74 -10.61 3.73
CA PHE A 4 -7.38 -10.14 4.03
C PHE A 4 -6.36 -10.68 3.04
N ARG A 5 -6.48 -11.96 2.67
CA ARG A 5 -5.63 -12.58 1.64
C ARG A 5 -5.75 -11.84 0.31
N LYS A 6 -6.98 -11.61 -0.15
CA LYS A 6 -7.24 -10.84 -1.38
C LYS A 6 -6.65 -9.44 -1.33
N ALA A 7 -6.69 -8.77 -0.18
CA ALA A 7 -6.12 -7.43 -0.02
C ALA A 7 -4.58 -7.44 -0.13
N VAL A 8 -3.91 -8.45 0.42
CA VAL A 8 -2.44 -8.60 0.35
C VAL A 8 -1.99 -8.96 -1.07
N GLU A 9 -2.65 -9.94 -1.70
CA GLU A 9 -2.38 -10.38 -3.08
C GLU A 9 -2.59 -9.24 -4.08
N ASN A 10 -3.62 -8.40 -3.87
CA ASN A 10 -3.98 -7.31 -4.78
C ASN A 10 -3.56 -5.92 -4.26
N ARG A 11 -2.59 -5.83 -3.35
CA ARG A 11 -2.19 -4.56 -2.67
C ARG A 11 -1.87 -3.42 -3.64
N HIS A 12 -1.20 -3.72 -4.76
CA HIS A 12 -0.87 -2.72 -5.77
C HIS A 12 -2.09 -2.28 -6.59
N GLN A 13 -3.02 -3.19 -6.84
CA GLN A 13 -4.27 -2.88 -7.52
C GLN A 13 -5.16 -1.97 -6.64
N TYR A 14 -5.24 -2.28 -5.34
CA TYR A 14 -5.92 -1.44 -4.36
C TYR A 14 -5.39 0.00 -4.36
N ALA A 15 -4.06 0.18 -4.37
CA ALA A 15 -3.44 1.51 -4.43
C ALA A 15 -3.80 2.27 -5.73
N LYS A 16 -3.84 1.59 -6.88
CA LYS A 16 -4.26 2.19 -8.16
C LYS A 16 -5.73 2.61 -8.12
N ASP A 17 -6.60 1.76 -7.60
CA ASP A 17 -8.04 2.03 -7.52
C ASP A 17 -8.36 3.14 -6.52
N TRP A 18 -7.59 3.24 -5.43
CA TRP A 18 -7.67 4.37 -4.51
C TRP A 18 -7.36 5.70 -5.20
N LYS A 19 -6.32 5.77 -6.05
CA LYS A 19 -5.99 6.99 -6.82
C LYS A 19 -7.15 7.38 -7.74
N LYS A 20 -7.76 6.40 -8.43
CA LYS A 20 -8.91 6.63 -9.31
C LYS A 20 -10.14 7.10 -8.54
N LYS A 21 -10.42 6.49 -7.38
CA LYS A 21 -11.61 6.77 -6.57
C LYS A 21 -11.55 8.14 -5.88
N THR A 22 -10.37 8.53 -5.39
CA THR A 22 -10.22 9.70 -4.51
C THR A 22 -9.56 10.90 -5.20
N GLY A 23 -8.87 10.69 -6.34
CA GLY A 23 -7.98 11.70 -6.92
C GLY A 23 -6.72 11.97 -6.09
N GLY A 24 -6.51 11.23 -4.99
CA GLY A 24 -5.41 11.44 -4.06
C GLY A 24 -4.06 10.89 -4.54
N LYS A 25 -3.02 11.15 -3.74
CA LYS A 25 -1.64 10.67 -3.98
C LYS A 25 -1.30 9.43 -3.14
N VAL A 26 -0.52 8.51 -3.72
CA VAL A 26 -0.02 7.32 -3.00
C VAL A 26 1.46 7.53 -2.74
N VAL A 27 1.91 7.22 -1.52
CA VAL A 27 3.32 7.23 -1.14
C VAL A 27 3.75 5.82 -0.75
N GLY A 28 4.70 5.28 -1.49
CA GLY A 28 5.39 4.05 -1.11
C GLY A 28 6.43 4.34 -0.03
N TYR A 29 6.54 3.50 0.99
CA TYR A 29 7.55 3.64 2.03
C TYR A 29 8.17 2.29 2.41
N PHE A 30 9.40 2.35 2.91
CA PHE A 30 10.14 1.22 3.48
C PHE A 30 10.18 1.34 5.00
N GLU A 31 10.37 0.22 5.68
CA GLU A 31 10.42 0.13 7.13
C GLU A 31 11.54 0.99 7.76
N PRO A 32 11.43 1.35 9.06
CA PRO A 32 10.39 0.97 10.00
C PRO A 32 9.41 2.08 10.42
N TYR A 33 9.77 3.36 10.23
CA TYR A 33 9.11 4.46 10.94
C TYR A 33 8.72 5.62 10.01
N VAL A 34 7.90 5.32 9.01
CA VAL A 34 7.14 6.41 8.40
C VAL A 34 6.01 6.80 9.35
N ALA A 35 5.84 8.09 9.61
CA ALA A 35 4.71 8.60 10.37
C ALA A 35 3.46 8.62 9.47
N GLU A 36 2.80 7.47 9.34
CA GLU A 36 1.65 7.26 8.45
C GLU A 36 0.49 8.23 8.75
N GLU A 37 0.36 8.65 10.00
CA GLU A 37 -0.68 9.57 10.47
C GLU A 37 -0.65 10.90 9.72
N PHE A 38 0.53 11.45 9.42
CA PHE A 38 0.65 12.69 8.64
C PHE A 38 0.22 12.48 7.17
N LEU A 39 0.53 11.30 6.60
CA LEU A 39 0.13 10.97 5.24
C LEU A 39 -1.40 10.83 5.16
N TYR A 40 -2.01 10.13 6.12
CA TYR A 40 -3.47 10.04 6.21
C TYR A 40 -4.13 11.40 6.39
N ALA A 41 -3.60 12.26 7.27
CA ALA A 41 -4.12 13.61 7.48
C ALA A 41 -4.02 14.48 6.20
N ALA A 42 -3.00 14.25 5.38
CA ALA A 42 -2.82 14.90 4.07
C ALA A 42 -3.68 14.29 2.94
N GLY A 43 -4.51 13.30 3.21
CA GLY A 43 -5.30 12.59 2.20
C GLY A 43 -4.44 11.73 1.26
N VAL A 44 -3.27 11.32 1.72
CA VAL A 44 -2.31 10.47 1.00
C VAL A 44 -2.43 9.04 1.53
N LEU A 45 -2.47 8.06 0.64
CA LEU A 45 -2.43 6.65 1.03
C LEU A 45 -0.97 6.19 1.18
N PRO A 46 -0.49 5.86 2.40
CA PRO A 46 0.76 5.17 2.59
C PRO A 46 0.63 3.71 2.13
N VAL A 47 1.62 3.24 1.37
CA VAL A 47 1.71 1.84 0.92
C VAL A 47 3.06 1.29 1.31
N ARG A 48 3.07 0.28 2.18
CA ARG A 48 4.31 -0.40 2.56
C ARG A 48 4.85 -1.19 1.37
N LEU A 49 6.13 -0.95 1.06
CA LEU A 49 6.86 -1.70 0.06
C LEU A 49 7.61 -2.82 0.78
N ILE A 50 7.12 -4.04 0.63
CA ILE A 50 7.74 -5.26 1.19
C ILE A 50 8.33 -6.04 0.02
N ALA A 51 9.55 -6.53 0.18
CA ALA A 51 10.15 -7.45 -0.78
C ALA A 51 9.33 -8.75 -0.82
N GLU A 52 9.04 -9.22 -2.02
CA GLU A 52 8.48 -10.55 -2.22
C GLU A 52 9.64 -11.52 -2.39
N HIS A 53 9.60 -12.66 -1.70
CA HIS A 53 10.60 -13.70 -1.90
C HIS A 53 10.33 -14.37 -3.24
N GLU A 54 11.19 -14.13 -4.22
CA GLU A 54 11.29 -15.01 -5.39
C GLU A 54 11.93 -16.33 -4.93
N PRO A 55 11.28 -17.48 -5.17
CA PRO A 55 11.88 -18.77 -4.84
C PRO A 55 13.14 -18.98 -5.67
N ASP A 56 14.19 -19.51 -5.04
CA ASP A 56 15.41 -19.91 -5.73
C ASP A 56 15.09 -21.04 -6.73
N GLU A 57 15.62 -20.96 -7.97
CA GLU A 57 15.49 -22.01 -9.00
C GLU A 57 16.15 -23.34 -8.60
#